data_AF-A0A6N6NSF4-F1
#
_entry.id   AF-A0A6N6NSF4-F1
#
_cell.length_a   1.000
_cell.length_b   1.000
_cell.length_c   1.000
_cell.angle_alpha   90.00
_cell.angle_beta   90.00
_cell.angle_gamma   90.00
#
_symmetry.space_group_name_H-M   'P 1'
#
loop_
_entity.id
_entity.type
_entity.pdbx_description
1 polymer ?
#
loop_
_entity_poly.entity_id
_entity_poly.type
_entity_poly.pdbx_seq_one_letter_code
_entity_poly.pdbx_strand_id
1 'polypeptide(L)'
;MAKRQRGWTTLTDIEEFKTITWSFLKNITMTWEYDGMAYLFREARIPIYGIDRGTMKMNHPIMAMGIPMQRDKNYGVDIYVPAKLKKKAASLLADEARVRECAELEIVAGEENARAFNEEALANKKRNSQRKAERRKGFFKALLCK
;
A
#
# COMPACT_ATOMS: atom_id res chain seq x y z
N MET A 1 1.89 26.16 -3.06
CA MET A 1 1.06 24.96 -2.82
C MET A 1 1.96 23.86 -2.29
N ALA A 2 1.73 23.38 -1.06
CA ALA A 2 2.52 22.27 -0.51
C ALA A 2 2.42 21.08 -1.46
N LYS A 3 3.56 20.57 -1.95
CA LYS A 3 3.61 19.31 -2.70
C LYS A 3 2.94 18.27 -1.81
N ARG A 4 1.74 17.81 -2.18
CA ARG A 4 1.12 16.63 -1.55
C ARG A 4 2.17 15.53 -1.59
N GLN A 5 2.74 15.16 -0.45
CA GLN A 5 3.59 13.99 -0.35
C GLN A 5 2.78 12.82 -0.92
N ARG A 6 3.31 12.19 -1.97
CA ARG A 6 2.65 11.10 -2.67
C ARG A 6 2.86 9.85 -1.83
N GLY A 7 1.94 9.56 -0.92
CA GLY A 7 1.94 8.27 -0.25
C GLY A 7 1.57 7.13 -1.22
N TRP A 8 1.86 5.90 -0.83
CA TRP A 8 1.58 4.68 -1.59
C TRP A 8 0.77 3.70 -0.73
N THR A 9 0.10 2.74 -1.34
CA THR A 9 -0.74 1.77 -0.60
C THR A 9 -0.71 0.39 -1.25
N THR A 10 -0.85 -0.67 -0.44
CA THR A 10 -1.06 -2.05 -0.91
C THR A 10 -2.54 -2.41 -1.06
N LEU A 11 -3.42 -1.40 -1.02
CA LEU A 11 -4.82 -1.58 -1.37
C LEU A 11 -5.01 -1.37 -2.88
N THR A 12 -5.65 -2.33 -3.55
CA THR A 12 -5.85 -2.32 -5.01
C THR A 12 -7.03 -1.44 -5.44
N ASP A 13 -7.98 -1.14 -4.54
CA ASP A 13 -9.15 -0.31 -4.82
C ASP A 13 -9.08 1.07 -4.12
N ILE A 14 -8.97 2.12 -4.92
CA ILE A 14 -8.90 3.50 -4.43
C ILE A 14 -10.19 4.00 -3.76
N GLU A 15 -11.35 3.43 -4.11
CA GLU A 15 -12.60 3.83 -3.46
C GLU A 15 -12.69 3.23 -2.06
N GLU A 16 -12.22 1.99 -1.87
CA GLU A 16 -12.09 1.39 -0.55
C GLU A 16 -11.09 2.17 0.31
N PHE A 17 -9.96 2.58 -0.26
CA PHE A 17 -8.93 3.37 0.43
C PHE A 17 -9.51 4.59 1.15
N LYS A 18 -10.45 5.30 0.50
CA LYS A 18 -11.07 6.53 1.03
C LYS A 18 -12.01 6.26 2.21
N THR A 19 -12.55 5.05 2.31
CA THR A 19 -13.48 4.67 3.39
C THR A 19 -12.76 4.20 4.65
N ILE A 20 -11.47 3.87 4.53
CA ILE A 20 -10.67 3.36 5.64
C ILE A 20 -10.15 4.51 6.50
N THR A 21 -10.32 4.38 7.82
CA THR A 21 -9.60 5.19 8.79
C THR A 21 -8.20 4.61 9.00
N TRP A 22 -7.18 5.33 8.56
CA TRP A 22 -5.78 4.94 8.68
C TRP A 22 -5.19 5.40 10.01
N SER A 23 -4.41 4.55 10.66
CA SER A 23 -3.72 4.86 11.91
C SER A 23 -2.23 4.57 11.76
N PHE A 24 -1.40 5.49 12.26
CA PHE A 24 0.05 5.31 12.27
C PHE A 24 0.41 4.05 13.06
N LEU A 25 1.25 3.22 12.47
CA LEU A 25 1.77 2.01 13.09
C LEU A 25 3.20 2.25 13.59
N LYS A 26 4.14 2.47 12.67
CA LYS A 26 5.56 2.60 12.95
C LYS A 26 6.25 3.37 11.83
N ASN A 27 7.35 4.03 12.16
CA ASN A 27 8.32 4.48 11.18
C ASN A 27 9.31 3.34 10.95
N ILE A 28 9.35 2.80 9.73
CA ILE A 28 10.38 1.85 9.35
C ILE A 28 11.62 2.65 8.98
N THR A 29 12.79 2.06 9.14
CA THR A 29 14.07 2.62 8.72
C THR A 29 14.95 1.62 7.99
N MET A 30 14.63 0.33 7.98
CA MET A 30 15.46 -0.72 7.37
C MET A 30 14.70 -1.49 6.28
N THR A 31 15.36 -1.90 5.19
CA THR A 31 14.69 -2.62 4.09
C THR A 31 14.12 -3.94 4.55
N TRP A 32 14.91 -4.71 5.30
CA TRP A 32 14.51 -6.04 5.74
C TRP A 32 13.27 -5.99 6.63
N GLU A 33 13.11 -4.91 7.42
CA GLU A 33 11.93 -4.71 8.26
C GLU A 33 10.69 -4.44 7.39
N TYR A 34 10.86 -3.68 6.32
CA TYR A 34 9.82 -3.47 5.32
C TYR A 34 9.42 -4.77 4.62
N ASP A 35 10.39 -5.53 4.13
CA ASP A 35 10.17 -6.79 3.39
C ASP A 35 9.47 -7.82 4.27
N GLY A 36 9.95 -8.02 5.51
CA GLY A 36 9.32 -8.93 6.47
C GLY A 36 7.91 -8.52 6.86
N MET A 37 7.67 -7.22 7.07
CA MET A 37 6.34 -6.70 7.31
C MET A 37 5.41 -6.91 6.10
N ALA A 38 5.89 -6.66 4.89
CA ALA A 38 5.09 -6.79 3.67
C ALA A 38 4.61 -8.23 3.49
N TYR A 39 5.48 -9.21 3.73
CA TYR A 39 5.13 -10.63 3.74
C TYR A 39 4.05 -10.92 4.80
N LEU A 40 4.30 -10.59 6.07
CA LEU A 40 3.38 -10.88 7.18
C LEU A 40 2.01 -10.23 6.98
N PHE A 41 1.98 -9.00 6.45
CA PHE A 41 0.74 -8.25 6.28
C PHE A 41 -0.03 -8.74 5.07
N ARG A 42 0.65 -9.18 4.01
CA ARG A 42 -0.02 -9.87 2.89
C ARG A 42 -0.70 -11.14 3.35
N GLU A 43 0.02 -12.01 4.08
CA GLU A 43 -0.55 -13.23 4.66
C GLU A 43 -1.73 -12.94 5.59
N ALA A 44 -1.61 -11.90 6.42
CA ALA A 44 -2.66 -11.49 7.35
C ALA A 44 -3.78 -10.65 6.70
N ARG A 45 -3.70 -10.36 5.40
CA ARG A 45 -4.59 -9.47 4.63
C ARG A 45 -4.77 -8.09 5.25
N ILE A 46 -3.66 -7.50 5.72
CA ILE A 46 -3.61 -6.16 6.30
C ILE A 46 -3.09 -5.20 5.22
N PRO A 47 -3.91 -4.27 4.72
CA PRO A 47 -3.42 -3.28 3.76
C PRO A 47 -2.55 -2.23 4.46
N ILE A 48 -1.61 -1.69 3.71
CA ILE A 48 -0.62 -0.71 4.16
C ILE A 48 -0.85 0.60 3.42
N TYR A 49 -0.62 1.71 4.12
CA TYR A 49 -0.46 3.04 3.53
C TYR A 49 0.88 3.62 4.01
N GLY A 50 1.78 3.92 3.09
CA GLY A 50 3.11 4.46 3.38
C GLY A 50 3.24 5.92 2.97
N ILE A 51 3.94 6.72 3.79
CA ILE A 51 4.32 8.11 3.48
C ILE A 51 5.83 8.26 3.68
N ASP A 52 6.54 8.66 2.62
CA ASP A 52 7.98 8.86 2.66
C ASP A 52 8.34 10.18 3.38
N ARG A 53 9.26 10.13 4.35
CA ARG A 53 9.71 11.30 5.13
C ARG A 53 10.76 12.18 4.43
N GLY A 54 11.08 11.91 3.16
CA GLY A 54 11.87 12.82 2.34
C GLY A 54 13.40 12.67 2.40
N THR A 55 13.94 11.57 2.93
CA THR A 55 15.38 11.23 2.80
C THR A 55 15.75 10.63 1.43
N MET A 56 14.78 10.36 0.55
CA MET A 56 15.01 9.91 -0.82
C MET A 56 14.60 10.98 -1.84
N LYS A 57 15.59 11.57 -2.50
CA LYS A 57 15.44 12.55 -3.59
C LYS A 57 15.49 11.94 -4.99
N MET A 58 15.51 10.62 -5.14
CA MET A 58 15.55 9.98 -6.45
C MET A 58 14.53 8.86 -6.56
N ASN A 59 13.70 9.00 -7.59
CA ASN A 59 12.84 8.00 -8.18
C ASN A 59 11.70 7.52 -7.27
N HIS A 60 10.53 8.11 -7.47
CA HIS A 60 9.25 7.47 -7.19
C HIS A 60 8.78 6.81 -8.49
N PRO A 61 8.89 5.48 -8.66
CA PRO A 61 8.36 4.80 -9.80
C PRO A 61 7.33 3.76 -9.33
N ILE A 62 6.04 4.07 -9.55
CA ILE A 62 4.98 3.05 -9.71
C ILE A 62 4.55 2.39 -8.37
N MET A 63 3.26 2.54 -7.98
CA MET A 63 2.28 1.44 -7.99
C MET A 63 2.93 0.04 -7.83
N ALA A 64 2.63 -0.67 -6.73
CA ALA A 64 3.24 -1.93 -6.31
C ALA A 64 4.67 -1.81 -5.78
N MET A 65 4.81 -1.96 -4.46
CA MET A 65 5.95 -2.60 -3.78
C MET A 65 7.31 -2.33 -4.44
N GLY A 66 7.76 -1.08 -4.39
CA GLY A 66 9.14 -0.74 -4.75
C GLY A 66 10.06 -1.17 -3.62
N ILE A 67 10.63 -2.38 -3.73
CA ILE A 67 11.78 -2.77 -2.90
C ILE A 67 12.95 -1.87 -3.32
N PRO A 68 13.59 -1.19 -2.39
CA PRO A 68 14.74 -0.35 -2.67
C PRO A 68 16.03 -1.18 -2.78
N MET A 69 16.92 -0.77 -3.70
CA MET A 69 18.08 -1.56 -4.18
C MET A 69 19.13 -1.99 -3.14
N GLN A 70 19.06 -1.58 -1.86
CA GLN A 70 20.11 -1.89 -0.88
C GLN A 70 19.52 -2.17 0.51
N ARG A 71 19.78 -3.38 1.05
CA ARG A 71 19.22 -3.90 2.31
C ARG A 71 19.53 -3.01 3.54
N ASP A 72 20.60 -2.21 3.50
CA ASP A 72 21.13 -1.43 4.64
C ASP A 72 20.92 0.09 4.58
N LYS A 73 20.10 0.60 3.65
CA LYS A 73 19.81 2.06 3.60
C LYS A 73 18.67 2.46 4.52
N ASN A 74 18.71 3.70 5.01
CA ASN A 74 17.74 4.23 5.97
C ASN A 74 16.44 4.66 5.26
N TYR A 75 15.40 3.82 5.31
CA TYR A 75 14.07 4.06 4.73
C TYR A 75 13.18 4.83 5.66
N GLY A 76 13.35 6.13 5.82
CA GLY A 76 12.38 6.90 6.62
C GLY A 76 10.98 6.89 5.98
N VAL A 77 10.16 5.87 6.29
CA VAL A 77 8.80 5.70 5.78
C VAL A 77 7.85 5.51 6.95
N ASP A 78 6.84 6.37 7.01
CA ASP A 78 5.75 6.21 7.97
C ASP A 78 4.74 5.23 7.43
N ILE A 79 4.54 4.15 8.17
CA ILE A 79 3.60 3.10 7.84
C ILE A 79 2.31 3.30 8.64
N TYR A 80 1.20 3.24 7.92
CA TYR A 80 -0.15 3.31 8.42
C TYR A 80 -0.90 2.03 8.04
N VAL A 81 -1.80 1.61 8.92
CA VAL A 81 -2.69 0.46 8.74
C VAL A 81 -4.13 0.87 9.08
N PRO A 82 -5.16 0.11 8.66
CA PRO A 82 -6.52 0.35 9.13
C PRO A 82 -6.58 0.37 10.64
N ALA A 83 -7.21 1.39 11.23
CA ALA A 83 -7.24 1.59 12.68
C ALA A 83 -7.77 0.35 13.43
N LYS A 84 -8.73 -0.36 12.84
CA LYS A 84 -9.31 -1.61 13.36
C LYS A 84 -8.30 -2.77 13.43
N LEU A 85 -7.29 -2.77 12.57
CA LEU A 85 -6.28 -3.83 12.47
C LEU A 85 -4.97 -3.48 13.19
N LYS A 86 -4.83 -2.26 13.73
CA LYS A 86 -3.59 -1.78 14.34
C LYS A 86 -3.05 -2.69 15.44
N LYS A 87 -3.90 -3.21 16.33
CA LYS A 87 -3.46 -4.12 17.41
C LYS A 87 -2.89 -5.43 16.85
N LYS A 88 -3.56 -6.00 15.84
CA LYS A 88 -3.11 -7.22 15.15
C LYS A 88 -1.79 -6.97 14.41
N ALA A 89 -1.70 -5.86 13.67
CA ALA A 89 -0.50 -5.46 12.96
C ALA A 89 0.72 -5.30 13.90
N ALA A 90 0.52 -4.62 15.03
CA ALA A 90 1.58 -4.45 16.05
C ALA A 90 2.00 -5.79 16.66
N SER A 91 1.04 -6.70 16.92
CA SER A 91 1.35 -8.03 17.45
C SER A 91 2.17 -8.89 16.48
N LEU A 92 1.93 -8.78 15.17
CA LEU A 92 2.69 -9.52 14.15
C LEU A 92 4.14 -9.05 14.04
N LEU A 93 4.40 -7.77 14.35
CA LEU A 93 5.74 -7.18 14.30
C LEU A 93 6.49 -7.25 15.65
N ALA A 94 5.88 -7.82 16.68
CA ALA A 94 6.51 -7.92 18.00
C ALA A 94 7.67 -8.92 18.03
N ASP A 95 7.66 -9.92 17.13
CA ASP A 95 8.72 -10.92 16.98
C ASP A 95 9.67 -10.52 15.85
N GLU A 96 10.81 -9.91 16.21
CA GLU A 96 11.81 -9.47 15.23
C GLU A 96 12.43 -10.63 14.46
N ALA A 97 12.67 -11.78 15.12
CA ALA A 97 13.25 -12.95 14.47
C ALA A 97 12.32 -13.44 13.36
N ARG A 98 11.02 -13.48 13.64
CA ARG A 98 10.01 -13.83 12.65
C ARG A 98 9.95 -12.82 11.50
N VAL A 99 10.06 -11.52 11.77
CA VAL A 99 10.09 -10.49 10.72
C VAL A 99 11.32 -10.70 9.82
N ARG A 100 12.48 -11.02 10.37
CA ARG A 100 13.70 -11.30 9.58
C ARG A 100 13.57 -12.54 8.71
N GLU A 101 13.01 -13.64 9.24
CA GLU A 101 12.72 -14.83 8.43
C GLU A 101 11.80 -14.51 7.25
N CYS A 102 10.72 -13.76 7.52
CA CYS A 102 9.78 -13.34 6.50
C CYS A 102 10.41 -12.41 5.45
N ALA A 103 11.41 -11.61 5.83
CA ALA A 103 12.13 -10.76 4.89
C ALA A 103 12.85 -11.61 3.82
N GLU A 104 13.54 -12.68 4.22
CA GLU A 104 14.22 -13.59 3.28
C GLU A 104 13.23 -14.32 2.35
N LEU A 105 12.03 -14.64 2.83
CA LEU A 105 10.97 -15.21 1.99
C LEU A 105 10.46 -14.20 0.95
N GLU A 106 10.34 -12.93 1.34
CA GLU A 106 9.88 -11.86 0.45
C GLU A 106 10.85 -11.60 -0.71
N ILE A 107 12.15 -11.83 -0.52
CA ILE A 107 13.14 -11.70 -1.60
C ILE A 107 12.87 -12.66 -2.76
N VAL A 108 12.33 -13.85 -2.47
CA VAL A 108 12.02 -14.86 -3.49
C VAL A 108 10.63 -14.60 -4.10
N ALA A 109 9.64 -14.30 -3.27
CA ALA A 109 8.24 -14.19 -3.70
C ALA A 109 7.80 -12.78 -4.11
N GLY A 110 8.60 -11.75 -3.82
CA GLY A 110 8.20 -10.35 -3.91
C GLY A 110 7.86 -9.91 -5.33
N GLU A 111 8.58 -10.38 -6.34
CA GLU A 111 8.35 -9.98 -7.74
C GLU A 111 7.00 -10.50 -8.27
N GLU A 112 6.67 -11.76 -7.99
CA GLU A 112 5.40 -12.35 -8.41
C GLU A 112 4.21 -11.66 -7.71
N ASN A 113 4.34 -11.40 -6.40
CA ASN A 113 3.33 -10.69 -5.64
C ASN A 113 3.13 -9.26 -6.14
N ALA A 114 4.21 -8.57 -6.51
CA ALA A 114 4.13 -7.23 -7.10
C ALA A 114 3.41 -7.24 -8.46
N ARG A 115 3.66 -8.27 -9.28
CA ARG A 115 2.97 -8.45 -10.57
C ARG A 115 1.48 -8.69 -10.37
N ALA A 116 1.10 -9.62 -9.51
CA ALA A 116 -0.30 -9.92 -9.19
C ALA A 116 -1.04 -8.69 -8.66
N PHE A 117 -0.42 -7.94 -7.74
CA PHE A 117 -1.00 -6.69 -7.22
C PHE A 117 -1.24 -5.66 -8.34
N ASN A 118 -0.28 -5.48 -9.24
CA ASN A 118 -0.40 -4.53 -10.34
C ASN A 118 -1.55 -4.88 -11.30
N GLU A 119 -1.69 -6.16 -11.63
CA GLU A 119 -2.78 -6.65 -12.47
C GLU A 119 -4.14 -6.39 -11.81
N GLU A 120 -4.26 -6.67 -10.51
CA GLU A 120 -5.49 -6.44 -9.76
C GLU A 120 -5.82 -4.94 -9.63
N ALA A 121 -4.82 -4.11 -9.33
CA ALA A 121 -4.98 -2.66 -9.22
C ALA A 121 -5.42 -2.03 -10.56
N LEU A 122 -4.88 -2.50 -11.68
CA LEU A 122 -5.29 -2.07 -13.02
C LEU A 122 -6.73 -2.49 -13.34
N ALA A 123 -7.12 -3.71 -12.98
CA ALA A 123 -8.48 -4.20 -13.13
C ALA A 123 -9.49 -3.36 -12.32
N ASN A 124 -9.17 -3.08 -11.06
CA ASN A 124 -10.01 -2.25 -10.17
C ASN A 124 -10.12 -0.81 -10.68
N LYS A 125 -9.01 -0.23 -11.19
CA LYS A 125 -9.03 1.10 -11.83
C LYS A 125 -9.97 1.14 -13.03
N LYS A 126 -9.96 0.11 -13.89
CA LYS A 126 -10.85 0.00 -15.04
C LYS A 126 -12.32 -0.16 -14.61
N ARG A 127 -12.59 -1.00 -13.61
CA ARG A 127 -13.94 -1.19 -13.04
C ARG A 127 -14.50 0.12 -12.47
N ASN A 128 -13.70 0.85 -11.71
CA ASN A 128 -14.13 2.09 -11.07
C ASN A 128 -14.37 3.21 -12.08
N SER A 129 -13.57 3.28 -13.16
CA SER A 129 -13.79 4.26 -14.23
C SER A 129 -15.10 3.97 -14.99
N GLN A 130 -15.40 2.70 -15.26
CA GLN A 130 -16.67 2.27 -15.87
C GLN A 130 -17.87 2.62 -14.99
N ARG A 131 -17.86 2.25 -13.71
CA ARG A 131 -18.92 2.60 -12.75
C ARG A 131 -19.14 4.11 -12.65
N LYS A 132 -18.06 4.91 -12.69
CA LYS A 132 -18.15 6.37 -12.68
C LYS A 132 -18.77 6.92 -13.97
N ALA A 133 -18.45 6.34 -15.12
CA ALA A 133 -19.04 6.70 -16.40
C ALA A 133 -20.55 6.36 -16.45
N GLU A 134 -20.95 5.19 -15.94
CA GLU A 134 -22.35 4.78 -15.83
C GLU A 134 -23.16 5.71 -14.92
N ARG A 135 -22.62 6.05 -13.74
CA ARG A 135 -23.25 7.03 -12.83
C ARG A 135 -23.48 8.37 -13.50
N ARG A 136 -22.51 8.86 -14.29
CA ARG A 136 -22.65 10.11 -15.06
C ARG A 136 -23.76 10.00 -16.11
N LYS A 137 -23.80 8.91 -16.88
CA LYS A 137 -24.86 8.69 -17.88
C LYS A 137 -26.25 8.63 -17.24
N GLY A 138 -26.39 7.92 -16.12
CA GLY A 138 -27.65 7.86 -15.36
C GLY A 138 -28.08 9.22 -14.81
N PHE A 139 -27.13 10.01 -14.30
CA PHE A 139 -27.37 11.38 -13.85
C PHE A 139 -27.84 12.29 -14.98
N PHE A 140 -27.17 12.27 -16.14
CA PHE A 140 -27.59 13.04 -17.32
C PHE A 140 -28.98 12.62 -17.83
N LYS A 141 -29.27 11.32 -17.84
CA LYS A 141 -30.59 10.81 -18.22
C LYS A 141 -31.69 11.30 -17.25
N ALA A 142 -31.42 11.30 -15.95
CA ALA A 142 -32.35 11.81 -14.94
C ALA A 142 -32.55 13.33 -15.02
N LEU A 143 -31.53 14.07 -15.46
CA LEU A 143 -31.60 15.53 -15.65
C LEU A 143 -32.39 15.93 -16.91
N LEU A 144 -32.35 15.11 -17.96
CA LEU A 144 -33.05 15.32 -19.24
C LEU A 144 -34.50 14.81 -19.24
N CYS A 145 -34.88 13.98 -18.26
CA CYS A 145 -36.26 13.50 -18.07
C CYS A 145 -37.05 14.33 -17.04
N LYS A 146 -36.54 15.50 -16.63
CA LYS A 146 -37.27 16.54 -15.89
C LYS A 146 -37.54 17.72 -16.81
#